data_AF-A0A9P5PSU2-F1
#
_entry.id   AF-A0A9P5PSU2-F1
#
_cell.length_a   1.000
_cell.length_b   1.000
_cell.length_c   1.000
_cell.angle_alpha   90.00
_cell.angle_beta   90.00
_cell.angle_gamma   90.00
#
_symmetry.space_group_name_H-M   'P 1'
#
loop_
_entity.id
_entity.type
_entity.pdbx_description
1 polymer ?
#
loop_
_entity_poly.entity_id
_entity_poly.type
_entity_poly.pdbx_seq_one_letter_code
_entity_poly.pdbx_strand_id
1 'polypeptide(L)'
;MRSVAFATLLAAITTGLAAVTPQLSQRQGGSQGGGGGDVFLVVCTEPNLASGTCSTAGGLNACRTFIPPFNNSIESLASTVASVACAVYVNDDCTGDSLIVTNLEVVDNLAASNPNLKDALNSFQCIGTA
;
A
#
# COMPACT_ATOMS: atom_id res chain seq x y z
N MET A 1 -1.31 -67.73 -11.20
CA MET A 1 -1.27 -67.07 -9.87
C MET A 1 -0.22 -65.97 -9.95
N ARG A 2 -0.64 -64.70 -10.03
CA ARG A 2 0.26 -63.55 -10.09
C ARG A 2 -0.13 -62.61 -8.96
N SER A 3 0.76 -62.49 -7.98
CA SER A 3 0.63 -61.64 -6.81
C SER A 3 0.55 -60.17 -7.23
N VAL A 4 -0.47 -59.46 -6.75
CA VAL A 4 -0.58 -58.01 -6.88
C VAL A 4 -0.11 -57.42 -5.55
N ALA A 5 1.06 -56.79 -5.55
CA ALA A 5 1.57 -56.02 -4.42
C ALA A 5 0.91 -54.64 -4.42
N PHE A 6 0.18 -54.32 -3.35
CA PHE A 6 -0.34 -52.98 -3.07
C PHE A 6 0.79 -52.15 -2.45
N ALA A 7 1.31 -51.16 -3.18
CA ALA A 7 2.23 -50.17 -2.66
C ALA A 7 1.46 -48.86 -2.40
N THR A 8 1.14 -48.60 -1.14
CA THR A 8 0.66 -47.30 -0.66
C THR A 8 1.81 -46.30 -0.69
N LEU A 9 1.76 -45.37 -1.65
CA LEU A 9 2.67 -44.22 -1.70
C LEU A 9 2.02 -43.05 -0.94
N LEU A 10 2.46 -42.80 0.30
CA LEU A 10 2.20 -41.54 1.00
C LEU A 10 3.06 -40.46 0.34
N ALA A 11 2.48 -39.64 -0.53
CA ALA A 11 3.11 -38.40 -0.97
C ALA A 11 2.86 -37.35 0.11
N ALA A 12 3.91 -37.00 0.86
CA ALA A 12 3.91 -35.94 1.84
C ALA A 12 3.60 -34.60 1.16
N ILE A 13 2.57 -33.90 1.65
CA ILE A 13 2.25 -32.54 1.25
C ILE A 13 3.25 -31.63 1.95
N THR A 14 4.35 -31.31 1.27
CA THR A 14 5.23 -30.21 1.67
C THR A 14 4.57 -28.90 1.23
N THR A 15 3.75 -28.30 2.09
CA THR A 15 3.42 -26.88 1.97
C THR A 15 4.67 -26.09 2.31
N GLY A 16 5.49 -25.81 1.30
CA GLY A 16 6.45 -24.73 1.39
C GLY A 16 5.66 -23.43 1.52
N LEU A 17 5.57 -22.90 2.74
CA LEU A 17 5.24 -21.49 2.94
C LEU A 17 6.39 -20.70 2.32
N ALA A 18 6.27 -20.37 1.03
CA ALA A 18 6.97 -19.23 0.49
C ALA A 18 6.33 -18.02 1.19
N ALA A 19 7.00 -17.56 2.25
CA ALA A 19 6.74 -16.24 2.79
C ALA A 19 6.91 -15.26 1.64
N VAL A 20 5.78 -14.79 1.10
CA VAL A 20 5.76 -13.63 0.21
C VAL A 20 6.07 -12.45 1.12
N THR A 21 7.35 -12.23 1.41
CA THR A 21 7.81 -10.90 1.79
C THR A 21 7.59 -10.03 0.56
N PRO A 22 6.66 -9.05 0.57
CA PRO A 22 6.61 -8.09 -0.50
C PRO A 22 7.96 -7.38 -0.54
N GLN A 23 8.79 -7.71 -1.53
CA GLN A 23 9.97 -6.93 -1.83
C GLN A 23 9.49 -5.59 -2.37
N LEU A 24 9.27 -4.63 -1.47
CA LEU A 24 9.28 -3.18 -1.73
C LEU A 24 10.68 -2.70 -2.22
N SER A 25 11.45 -3.57 -2.86
CA SER A 25 12.78 -3.27 -3.38
C SER A 25 12.64 -2.37 -4.62
N GLN A 26 12.78 -1.06 -4.38
CA GLN A 26 13.31 -0.08 -5.34
C GLN A 26 12.53 0.12 -6.66
N ARG A 27 11.21 0.24 -6.62
CA ARG A 27 10.54 1.08 -7.62
C ARG A 27 10.77 2.54 -7.23
N GLN A 28 11.82 3.16 -7.78
CA GLN A 28 12.12 4.58 -7.64
C GLN A 28 10.98 5.42 -8.25
N GLY A 29 9.91 5.59 -7.50
CA GLY A 29 8.94 6.65 -7.69
C GLY A 29 9.49 7.92 -7.09
N GLY A 30 9.57 9.00 -7.87
CA GLY A 30 10.05 10.30 -7.38
C GLY A 30 9.35 10.70 -6.08
N SER A 31 10.12 11.13 -5.08
CA SER A 31 9.58 11.51 -3.77
C SER A 31 8.68 12.73 -3.88
N GLN A 32 7.41 12.59 -3.53
CA GLN A 32 6.47 13.71 -3.40
C GLN A 32 6.56 14.25 -1.97
N GLY A 33 7.60 15.05 -1.74
CA GLY A 33 7.86 15.62 -0.42
C GLY A 33 9.02 16.58 -0.46
N GLY A 34 8.74 17.87 -0.64
CA GLY A 34 9.72 18.93 -0.48
C GLY A 34 10.28 18.90 0.95
N GLY A 35 11.60 18.68 1.03
CA GLY A 35 12.42 18.84 2.24
C GLY A 35 12.70 17.55 3.01
N GLY A 36 13.61 16.71 2.52
CA GLY A 36 14.54 15.87 3.31
C GLY A 36 14.07 14.97 4.48
N GLY A 37 12.78 14.82 4.76
CA GLY A 37 12.29 14.14 5.97
C GLY A 37 11.24 13.08 5.69
N ASP A 38 11.65 11.82 5.92
CA ASP A 38 10.86 10.60 6.16
C ASP A 38 9.73 10.22 5.18
N VAL A 39 9.83 9.00 4.66
CA VAL A 39 8.80 8.34 3.84
C VAL A 39 7.80 7.65 4.77
N PHE A 40 6.52 8.03 4.69
CA PHE A 40 5.45 7.48 5.53
C PHE A 40 4.37 6.73 4.74
N LEU A 41 4.25 7.02 3.44
CA LEU A 41 3.28 6.42 2.55
C LEU A 41 3.93 5.99 1.25
N VAL A 42 3.48 4.85 0.72
CA VAL A 42 3.63 4.48 -0.68
C VAL A 42 2.24 4.54 -1.31
N VAL A 43 2.14 5.15 -2.48
CA VAL A 43 0.90 5.23 -3.26
C VAL A 43 1.17 4.75 -4.68
N CYS A 44 0.22 4.04 -5.28
CA CYS A 44 0.30 3.54 -6.65
C CYS A 44 -1.00 3.79 -7.40
N THR A 45 -0.88 4.04 -8.71
CA THR A 45 -2.02 4.24 -9.62
C THR A 45 -2.68 2.95 -10.09
N GLU A 46 -2.22 1.80 -9.60
CA GLU A 46 -2.75 0.47 -9.91
C GLU A 46 -2.91 -0.32 -8.60
N PRO A 47 -3.73 -1.39 -8.58
CA PRO A 47 -3.91 -2.21 -7.41
C PRO A 47 -2.69 -3.13 -7.15
N ASN A 48 -2.65 -3.71 -5.96
CA ASN A 48 -1.69 -4.70 -5.44
C ASN A 48 -0.27 -4.18 -5.16
N LEU A 49 -0.05 -2.85 -5.09
CA LEU A 49 1.24 -2.22 -4.76
C LEU A 49 2.46 -2.68 -5.57
N ALA A 50 2.26 -3.42 -6.66
CA ALA A 50 3.31 -4.12 -7.40
C ALA A 50 3.39 -3.71 -8.87
N SER A 51 2.37 -3.01 -9.38
CA SER A 51 2.26 -2.59 -10.77
C SER A 51 1.94 -1.10 -10.91
N GLY A 52 1.93 -0.58 -12.13
CA GLY A 52 1.65 0.83 -12.41
C GLY A 52 2.71 1.85 -11.98
N THR A 53 2.29 3.10 -11.83
CA THR A 53 3.12 4.23 -11.39
C THR A 53 2.99 4.36 -9.88
N CYS A 54 4.10 4.22 -9.16
CA CYS A 54 4.15 4.33 -7.70
C CYS A 54 5.03 5.51 -7.27
N SER A 55 4.75 6.09 -6.11
CA SER A 55 5.56 7.15 -5.49
C SER A 55 5.51 7.02 -3.96
N THR A 56 6.55 7.52 -3.32
CA THR A 56 6.60 7.69 -1.88
C THR A 56 6.18 9.12 -1.50
N ALA A 57 5.32 9.22 -0.51
CA ALA A 57 4.84 10.47 0.07
C ALA A 57 5.20 10.55 1.56
N GLY A 58 5.45 11.75 2.06
CA GLY A 58 5.99 11.94 3.40
C GLY A 58 5.93 13.37 3.93
N GLY A 59 6.27 13.52 5.21
CA GLY A 59 6.21 14.76 5.98
C GLY A 59 5.14 14.74 7.08
N LEU A 60 5.55 15.14 8.29
CA LEU A 60 4.68 15.19 9.47
C LEU A 60 3.98 16.55 9.60
N ASN A 61 2.78 16.53 10.18
CA ASN A 61 2.03 17.69 10.67
C ASN A 61 1.76 18.77 9.61
N ALA A 62 1.82 18.42 8.32
CA ALA A 62 1.53 19.31 7.21
C ALA A 62 0.57 18.63 6.25
N CYS A 63 -0.44 19.38 5.81
CA CYS A 63 -1.27 18.96 4.69
C CYS A 63 -0.49 19.08 3.39
N ARG A 64 -0.54 18.04 2.55
CA ARG A 64 0.15 18.00 1.26
C ARG A 64 -0.76 17.43 0.20
N THR A 65 -0.82 18.09 -0.95
CA THR A 65 -1.56 17.61 -2.12
C THR A 65 -0.69 16.63 -2.91
N PHE A 66 -1.30 15.57 -3.42
CA PHE A 66 -0.67 14.71 -4.42
C PHE A 66 -0.49 15.47 -5.71
N ILE A 67 0.65 15.28 -6.36
CA ILE A 67 0.87 15.83 -7.70
C ILE A 67 0.53 14.77 -8.76
N PRO A 68 0.20 15.18 -10.00
CA PRO A 68 0.01 14.25 -11.09
C PRO A 68 1.20 13.29 -11.23
N PRO A 69 0.97 12.00 -11.54
CA PRO A 69 -0.31 11.40 -11.92
C PRO A 69 -1.17 10.85 -10.75
N PHE A 70 -0.89 11.22 -9.49
CA PHE A 70 -1.49 10.52 -8.33
C PHE A 70 -2.79 11.17 -7.83
N ASN A 71 -2.97 12.47 -8.05
CA ASN A 71 -4.23 13.13 -7.71
C ASN A 71 -5.39 12.45 -8.46
N ASN A 72 -6.45 12.06 -7.73
CA ASN A 72 -7.61 11.37 -8.28
C ASN A 72 -7.30 10.06 -9.03
N SER A 73 -6.17 9.40 -8.76
CA SER A 73 -5.80 8.18 -9.51
C SER A 73 -5.16 7.09 -8.64
N ILE A 74 -5.14 7.26 -7.31
CA ILE A 74 -4.57 6.26 -6.41
C ILE A 74 -5.51 5.06 -6.32
N GLU A 75 -4.98 3.86 -6.55
CA GLU A 75 -5.70 2.60 -6.48
C GLU A 75 -5.18 1.65 -5.40
N SER A 76 -3.93 1.81 -4.97
CA SER A 76 -3.39 1.12 -3.80
C SER A 76 -2.44 2.01 -3.01
N LEU A 77 -2.37 1.79 -1.70
CA LEU A 77 -1.50 2.54 -0.81
C LEU A 77 -1.08 1.72 0.42
N ALA A 78 0.06 2.06 1.00
CA ALA A 78 0.56 1.44 2.22
C ALA A 78 1.25 2.45 3.12
N SER A 79 1.08 2.27 4.43
CA SER A 79 1.95 2.92 5.41
C SER A 79 3.29 2.23 5.46
N THR A 80 4.38 2.99 5.52
CA THR A 80 5.75 2.47 5.60
C THR A 80 6.32 2.47 7.00
N VAL A 81 5.63 3.11 7.97
CA VAL A 81 6.13 3.26 9.35
C VAL A 81 5.02 3.03 10.37
N ALA A 82 5.29 2.22 11.40
CA ALA A 82 4.29 1.86 12.41
C ALA A 82 3.92 3.01 13.36
N SER A 83 4.85 3.93 13.64
CA SER A 83 4.68 5.04 14.58
C SER A 83 4.01 6.29 13.96
N VAL A 84 3.39 6.14 12.80
CA VAL A 84 2.77 7.25 12.06
C VAL A 84 1.41 6.79 11.54
N ALA A 85 0.41 7.66 11.70
CA ALA A 85 -0.88 7.55 11.03
C ALA A 85 -0.95 8.61 9.94
N CYS A 86 -1.33 8.21 8.74
CA CYS A 86 -1.56 9.13 7.63
C CYS A 86 -3.02 9.09 7.23
N ALA A 87 -3.68 10.23 7.29
CA ALA A 87 -5.00 10.43 6.74
C ALA A 87 -4.86 10.93 5.29
N VAL A 88 -5.61 10.30 4.38
CA VAL A 88 -5.61 10.61 2.95
C VAL A 88 -7.01 11.08 2.59
N TYR A 89 -7.12 12.28 2.02
CA TYR A 89 -8.36 13.04 1.91
C TYR A 89 -8.78 13.25 0.45
N VAL A 90 -10.09 13.40 0.25
CA VAL A 90 -10.65 13.71 -1.07
C VAL A 90 -10.46 15.15 -1.52
N ASN A 91 -10.28 16.10 -0.60
CA ASN A 91 -10.04 17.52 -0.95
C ASN A 91 -8.55 17.88 -0.87
N ASP A 92 -8.13 18.96 -1.53
CA ASP A 92 -6.72 19.41 -1.56
C ASP A 92 -6.21 19.97 -0.22
N ASP A 93 -7.12 20.38 0.67
CA ASP A 93 -6.86 21.08 1.93
C ASP A 93 -6.93 20.16 3.17
N CYS A 94 -6.84 18.84 2.96
CA CYS A 94 -6.96 17.80 3.99
C CYS A 94 -8.29 17.85 4.75
N THR A 95 -9.38 18.01 4.01
CA THR A 95 -10.76 17.97 4.52
C THR A 95 -11.62 16.95 3.76
N GLY A 96 -12.86 16.76 4.22
CA GLY A 96 -13.82 15.85 3.60
C GLY A 96 -13.61 14.40 3.99
N ASP A 97 -14.13 13.49 3.16
CA ASP A 97 -13.98 12.06 3.36
C ASP A 97 -12.50 11.65 3.31
N SER A 98 -12.13 10.68 4.13
CA SER A 98 -10.74 10.26 4.25
C SER A 98 -10.59 8.78 4.56
N LEU A 99 -9.41 8.28 4.22
CA LEU A 99 -8.90 6.98 4.62
C LEU A 99 -7.71 7.19 5.55
N ILE A 100 -7.76 6.59 6.74
CA ILE A 100 -6.64 6.58 7.68
C ILE A 100 -5.87 5.29 7.47
N VAL A 101 -4.57 5.39 7.21
CA VAL A 101 -3.65 4.25 7.08
C VAL A 101 -2.59 4.35 8.17
N THR A 102 -2.40 3.28 8.94
CA THR A 102 -1.52 3.26 10.12
C THR A 102 -0.84 1.90 10.31
N ASN A 103 0.12 1.77 11.22
CA ASN A 103 0.63 0.46 11.67
C ASN A 103 1.10 -0.48 10.54
N LEU A 104 1.78 0.04 9.51
CA LEU A 104 2.20 -0.73 8.33
C LEU A 104 1.03 -1.36 7.54
N GLU A 105 -0.16 -0.78 7.67
CA GLU A 105 -1.34 -1.20 6.93
C GLU A 105 -1.12 -1.06 5.43
N VAL A 106 -1.66 -2.06 4.72
CA VAL A 106 -1.61 -2.19 3.28
C VAL A 106 -3.05 -2.20 2.76
N VAL A 107 -3.34 -1.28 1.86
CA VAL A 107 -4.59 -1.19 1.10
C VAL A 107 -4.27 -1.59 -0.33
N ASP A 108 -4.33 -2.89 -0.60
CA ASP A 108 -3.96 -3.46 -1.90
C ASP A 108 -4.94 -3.07 -3.02
N ASN A 109 -6.21 -2.86 -2.73
CA ASN A 109 -7.18 -2.45 -3.76
C ASN A 109 -8.24 -1.54 -3.16
N LEU A 110 -8.06 -0.24 -3.39
CA LEU A 110 -8.94 0.81 -2.89
C LEU A 110 -10.37 0.65 -3.44
N ALA A 111 -10.53 0.18 -4.67
CA ALA A 111 -11.84 -0.07 -5.27
C ALA A 111 -12.63 -1.15 -4.50
N ALA A 112 -11.93 -2.16 -3.97
CA ALA A 112 -12.54 -3.27 -3.25
C ALA A 112 -12.83 -2.92 -1.79
N SER A 113 -11.93 -2.22 -1.12
CA SER A 113 -12.06 -1.92 0.31
C SER A 113 -12.78 -0.60 0.61
N ASN A 114 -12.59 0.42 -0.24
CA ASN A 114 -13.12 1.77 -0.06
C ASN A 114 -13.60 2.34 -1.42
N PRO A 115 -14.65 1.74 -2.04
CA PRO A 115 -15.07 2.07 -3.41
C PRO A 115 -15.40 3.56 -3.61
N ASN A 116 -15.89 4.25 -2.57
CA ASN A 116 -16.22 5.68 -2.63
C ASN A 116 -14.99 6.60 -2.68
N LEU A 117 -13.80 6.08 -2.34
CA LEU A 117 -12.54 6.84 -2.32
C LEU A 117 -11.66 6.53 -3.54
N LYS A 118 -12.04 5.56 -4.37
CA LYS A 118 -11.34 5.27 -5.62
C LYS A 118 -11.33 6.51 -6.51
N ASP A 119 -10.15 6.83 -7.04
CA ASP A 119 -9.95 7.96 -7.98
C ASP A 119 -10.42 9.31 -7.41
N ALA A 120 -10.48 9.45 -6.08
CA ALA A 120 -10.98 10.67 -5.42
C ALA A 120 -9.95 11.32 -4.48
N LEU A 121 -8.86 10.61 -4.15
CA LEU A 121 -7.88 11.09 -3.17
C LEU A 121 -6.97 12.17 -3.77
N ASN A 122 -6.87 13.31 -3.08
CA ASN A 122 -6.14 14.49 -3.53
C ASN A 122 -5.06 14.97 -2.57
N SER A 123 -5.22 14.78 -1.26
CA SER A 123 -4.22 15.22 -0.28
C SER A 123 -3.99 14.22 0.85
N PHE A 124 -2.94 14.44 1.64
CA PHE A 124 -2.63 13.64 2.80
C PHE A 124 -2.03 14.49 3.93
N GLN A 125 -2.20 14.01 5.15
CA GLN A 125 -1.53 14.52 6.35
C GLN A 125 -1.10 13.35 7.22
N CYS A 126 0.17 13.32 7.61
CA CYS A 126 0.71 12.32 8.51
C CYS A 126 0.98 12.92 9.90
N ILE A 127 0.64 12.17 10.95
CA ILE A 127 0.86 12.54 12.34
C ILE A 127 1.60 11.41 13.07
N GLY A 128 2.49 11.77 13.99
CA GLY A 128 3.14 10.78 14.86
C GLY A 128 2.14 10.22 15.86
N THR A 129 2.11 8.90 16.00
CA THR A 129 1.31 8.21 17.02
C THR A 129 2.25 7.84 18.16
N ALA A 130 2.18 8.60 19.26
CA ALA A 130 3.01 8.40 20.45
C ALA A 130 2.74 7.07 21.14
#